data_AF-A0A923JA70-F1
#
_entry.id   AF-A0A923JA70-F1
#
_cell.length_a   1.000
_cell.length_b   1.000
_cell.length_c   1.000
_cell.angle_alpha   90.00
_cell.angle_beta   90.00
_cell.angle_gamma   90.00
#
_symmetry.space_group_name_H-M   'P 1'
#
loop_
_entity.id
_entity.type
_entity.pdbx_description
1 polymer ?
#
loop_
_entity_poly.entity_id
_entity_poly.type
_entity_poly.pdbx_seq_one_letter_code
_entity_poly.pdbx_strand_id
1 'polypeptide(L)'
;MAITVCGPACTTEIKNSGRACGDPQRSYVGAVLATYERNGYDDSDFIAVVWDGEQVTAREYASTRGWTYHNFATIDATPQARDAALAWYRERLLPHLIAAEQARTTAPRVGRRVRSLTQRGKNVGITGEVRWIGPDRYARDGRERVGIQVTGEDALRFLPAGSVTVLDPEPVDEQALRAFTEATRPDWRHALNDLASPGPATH
;
A
#
# COMPACT_ATOMS: atom_id res chain seq x y z
N MET A 1 5.42 -22.80 15.85
CA MET A 1 6.59 -22.19 16.50
C MET A 1 6.64 -20.70 16.18
N ALA A 2 6.88 -19.93 17.23
CA ALA A 2 7.01 -18.47 17.31
C ALA A 2 8.24 -17.88 16.60
N ILE A 3 8.35 -16.56 16.65
CA ILE A 3 9.64 -15.86 16.52
C ILE A 3 10.51 -16.22 17.72
N THR A 4 11.74 -16.67 17.47
CA THR A 4 12.76 -16.92 18.48
C THR A 4 13.94 -15.98 18.26
N VAL A 5 14.28 -15.20 19.27
CA VAL A 5 15.42 -14.28 19.28
C VAL A 5 16.34 -14.63 20.44
N CYS A 6 17.64 -14.64 20.19
CA CYS A 6 18.62 -14.87 21.24
C CYS A 6 18.69 -13.72 22.23
N GLY A 7 18.68 -14.07 23.52
CA GLY A 7 18.86 -13.12 24.60
C GLY A 7 20.30 -12.61 24.73
N PRO A 8 20.52 -11.63 25.63
CA PRO A 8 21.83 -11.01 25.87
C PRO A 8 22.91 -11.98 26.39
N ALA A 9 22.53 -13.19 26.82
CA ALA A 9 23.44 -14.24 27.24
C ALA A 9 24.19 -14.93 26.07
N CYS A 10 23.86 -14.61 24.81
CA CYS A 10 24.48 -15.20 23.64
C CYS A 10 25.85 -14.54 23.33
N THR A 11 26.91 -15.00 24.02
CA THR A 11 28.29 -14.48 23.89
C THR A 11 28.99 -15.02 22.65
N THR A 12 30.01 -14.29 22.13
CA THR A 12 30.85 -14.70 20.97
C THR A 12 31.49 -16.08 21.09
N GLU A 13 31.69 -16.55 22.30
CA GLU A 13 32.23 -17.88 22.56
C GLU A 13 31.16 -18.97 22.33
N ILE A 14 29.92 -18.73 22.77
CA ILE A 14 28.77 -19.57 22.42
C ILE A 14 28.57 -19.58 20.90
N LYS A 15 28.75 -18.42 20.23
CA LYS A 15 28.62 -18.25 18.77
C LYS A 15 29.46 -19.24 17.94
N ASN A 16 30.69 -19.51 18.36
CA ASN A 16 31.63 -20.35 17.59
C ASN A 16 31.65 -21.83 18.05
N SER A 17 30.93 -22.14 19.12
CA SER A 17 31.01 -23.45 19.78
C SER A 17 30.02 -24.50 19.24
N GLY A 18 29.10 -24.12 18.35
CA GLY A 18 27.98 -24.97 17.91
C GLY A 18 26.94 -25.25 18.99
N ARG A 19 27.03 -24.58 20.15
CA ARG A 19 26.08 -24.72 21.25
C ARG A 19 24.78 -23.98 20.95
N ALA A 20 23.70 -24.42 21.58
CA ALA A 20 22.42 -23.73 21.51
C ALA A 20 22.52 -22.29 22.04
N CYS A 21 21.63 -21.44 21.54
CA CYS A 21 21.48 -20.07 21.98
C CYS A 21 21.31 -19.97 23.50
N GLY A 22 22.04 -19.04 24.14
CA GLY A 22 21.84 -18.70 25.55
C GLY A 22 20.58 -17.85 25.72
N ASP A 23 19.61 -18.34 26.50
CA ASP A 23 18.35 -17.68 26.84
C ASP A 23 17.49 -17.25 25.61
N PRO A 24 16.92 -18.23 24.87
CA PRO A 24 16.07 -17.92 23.72
C PRO A 24 14.72 -17.31 24.16
N GLN A 25 14.45 -16.09 23.71
CA GLN A 25 13.18 -15.41 23.93
C GLN A 25 12.20 -15.75 22.80
N ARG A 26 10.99 -16.19 23.16
CA ARG A 26 9.94 -16.57 22.20
C ARG A 26 8.79 -15.58 22.22
N SER A 27 8.32 -15.16 21.05
CA SER A 27 7.19 -14.24 20.91
C SER A 27 6.30 -14.60 19.71
N TYR A 28 5.02 -14.19 19.75
CA TYR A 28 4.04 -14.42 18.67
C TYR A 28 3.79 -15.92 18.37
N VAL A 29 3.74 -16.76 19.40
CA VAL A 29 3.43 -18.20 19.26
C VAL A 29 2.03 -18.36 18.67
N GLY A 30 1.92 -19.12 17.59
CA GLY A 30 0.63 -19.38 16.93
C GLY A 30 0.11 -18.19 16.13
N ALA A 31 0.95 -17.21 15.82
CA ALA A 31 0.53 -15.96 15.20
C ALA A 31 1.38 -15.51 14.00
N VAL A 32 2.41 -16.29 13.63
CA VAL A 32 3.27 -15.96 12.47
C VAL A 32 2.57 -16.39 11.18
N LEU A 33 2.20 -15.41 10.36
CA LEU A 33 1.43 -15.56 9.12
C LEU A 33 2.33 -15.84 7.90
N ALA A 34 3.49 -15.18 7.83
CA ALA A 34 4.48 -15.39 6.79
C ALA A 34 5.87 -14.99 7.28
N THR A 35 6.89 -15.47 6.59
CA THR A 35 8.26 -14.97 6.69
C THR A 35 8.78 -14.63 5.30
N TYR A 36 9.66 -13.64 5.23
CA TYR A 36 10.37 -13.27 4.01
C TYR A 36 11.68 -12.57 4.34
N GLU A 37 12.54 -12.46 3.33
CA GLU A 37 13.80 -11.74 3.38
C GLU A 37 13.66 -10.44 2.59
N ARG A 38 14.09 -9.33 3.18
CA ARG A 38 14.19 -8.03 2.52
C ARG A 38 15.66 -7.77 2.23
N ASN A 39 16.04 -8.01 0.98
CA ASN A 39 17.41 -7.81 0.51
C ASN A 39 17.71 -6.32 0.30
N GLY A 40 18.72 -5.82 1.00
CA GLY A 40 19.41 -4.57 0.71
C GLY A 40 20.66 -4.80 -0.16
N TYR A 41 21.46 -3.75 -0.35
CA TYR A 41 22.66 -3.81 -1.20
C TYR A 41 23.77 -4.66 -0.56
N ASP A 42 24.06 -4.45 0.73
CA ASP A 42 25.09 -5.19 1.47
C ASP A 42 24.51 -6.11 2.56
N ASP A 43 23.22 -5.96 2.87
CA ASP A 43 22.60 -6.63 4.01
C ASP A 43 21.17 -7.09 3.74
N SER A 44 20.78 -8.21 4.35
CA SER A 44 19.42 -8.73 4.35
C SER A 44 18.78 -8.62 5.72
N ASP A 45 17.50 -8.21 5.74
CA ASP A 45 16.64 -8.28 6.92
C ASP A 45 15.65 -9.43 6.80
N PHE A 46 15.51 -10.22 7.85
CA PHE A 46 14.56 -11.32 7.89
C PHE A 46 13.34 -10.91 8.70
N ILE A 47 12.20 -10.87 8.02
CA ILE A 47 10.95 -10.32 8.52
C ILE A 47 9.92 -11.43 8.73
N ALA A 48 9.20 -11.36 9.84
CA ALA A 48 8.01 -12.14 10.11
C ALA A 48 6.79 -11.23 10.09
N VAL A 49 5.76 -11.62 9.34
CA VAL A 49 4.44 -11.00 9.38
C VAL A 49 3.62 -11.74 10.41
N VAL A 50 3.08 -11.01 11.38
CA VAL A 50 2.42 -11.59 12.55
C VAL A 50 1.08 -10.92 12.81
N TRP A 51 0.15 -11.68 13.38
CA TRP A 51 -1.01 -11.13 14.08
C TRP A 51 -0.61 -10.81 15.52
N ASP A 52 -0.72 -9.56 15.96
CA ASP A 52 -0.33 -9.17 17.34
C ASP A 52 -1.47 -9.22 18.36
N GLY A 53 -2.67 -9.62 17.93
CA GLY A 53 -3.89 -9.61 18.74
C GLY A 53 -4.87 -8.50 18.34
N GLU A 54 -4.39 -7.47 17.64
CA GLU A 54 -5.18 -6.32 17.22
C GLU A 54 -5.05 -6.04 15.71
N GLN A 55 -3.85 -6.20 15.16
CA GLN A 55 -3.55 -5.91 13.77
C GLN A 55 -2.47 -6.84 13.18
N VAL A 56 -2.37 -6.84 11.85
CA VAL A 56 -1.24 -7.44 11.17
C VAL A 56 -0.06 -6.47 11.22
N THR A 57 1.12 -6.97 11.59
CA THR A 57 2.35 -6.18 11.68
C THR A 57 3.56 -6.97 11.20
N ALA A 58 4.65 -6.26 10.92
CA ALA A 58 5.92 -6.84 10.52
C ALA A 58 6.95 -6.71 11.64
N ARG A 59 7.66 -7.80 11.93
CA ARG A 59 8.72 -7.86 12.94
C ARG A 59 10.00 -8.41 12.31
N GLU A 60 11.07 -7.64 12.38
CA GLU A 60 12.39 -8.14 12.09
C GLU A 60 12.82 -9.11 13.20
N TYR A 61 13.23 -10.32 12.81
CA TYR A 61 13.74 -11.31 13.76
C TYR A 61 15.23 -11.60 13.56
N ALA A 62 15.78 -11.32 12.37
CA ALA A 62 17.20 -11.45 12.08
C ALA A 62 17.64 -10.42 11.05
N SER A 63 18.94 -10.14 10.98
CA SER A 63 19.58 -9.29 9.97
C SER A 63 21.03 -9.72 9.77
N THR A 64 21.57 -9.60 8.56
CA THR A 64 22.99 -9.89 8.27
C THR A 64 23.94 -8.78 8.76
N ARG A 65 23.42 -7.60 9.12
CA ARG A 65 24.19 -6.47 9.71
C ARG A 65 24.84 -6.83 11.03
N GLY A 66 24.21 -7.76 11.73
CA GLY A 66 24.60 -8.21 13.04
C GLY A 66 24.63 -9.72 13.10
N TRP A 67 25.11 -10.24 14.21
CA TRP A 67 25.14 -11.67 14.41
C TRP A 67 23.78 -12.14 14.92
N THR A 68 22.94 -12.65 14.02
CA THR A 68 21.56 -13.10 14.32
C THR A 68 21.27 -14.54 13.86
N TYR A 69 22.31 -15.34 13.56
CA TYR A 69 22.18 -16.68 12.96
C TYR A 69 21.38 -17.71 13.77
N HIS A 70 21.23 -17.51 15.08
CA HIS A 70 20.40 -18.36 15.93
C HIS A 70 18.95 -17.87 16.05
N ASN A 71 18.65 -16.68 15.54
CA ASN A 71 17.29 -16.19 15.49
C ASN A 71 16.57 -16.85 14.31
N PHE A 72 15.33 -17.24 14.51
CA PHE A 72 14.50 -17.81 13.46
C PHE A 72 13.03 -17.53 13.73
N ALA A 73 12.24 -17.56 12.67
CA ALA A 73 10.79 -17.54 12.76
C ALA A 73 10.23 -18.73 11.98
N THR A 74 9.13 -19.30 12.47
CA THR A 74 8.40 -20.36 11.77
C THR A 74 7.00 -19.88 11.50
N ILE A 75 6.46 -20.16 10.32
CA ILE A 75 5.07 -19.86 10.01
C ILE A 75 4.20 -20.84 10.80
N ASP A 76 3.45 -20.31 11.77
CA ASP A 76 2.70 -21.14 12.72
C ASP A 76 1.32 -20.59 13.10
N ALA A 77 0.83 -19.57 12.39
CA ALA A 77 -0.46 -18.97 12.67
C ALA A 77 -1.57 -20.02 12.77
N THR A 78 -2.25 -20.04 13.93
CA THR A 78 -3.43 -20.89 14.16
C THR A 78 -4.56 -20.49 13.22
N PRO A 79 -5.57 -21.37 12.98
CA PRO A 79 -6.75 -20.99 12.21
C PRO A 79 -7.41 -19.72 12.75
N GLN A 80 -7.53 -19.60 14.07
CA GLN A 80 -8.10 -18.44 14.76
C GLN A 80 -7.32 -17.15 14.46
N ALA A 81 -5.98 -17.19 14.53
CA ALA A 81 -5.15 -16.04 14.21
C ALA A 81 -5.22 -15.66 12.72
N ARG A 82 -5.30 -16.65 11.82
CA ARG A 82 -5.46 -16.42 10.38
C ARG A 82 -6.80 -15.77 10.05
N ASP A 83 -7.88 -16.25 10.65
CA ASP A 83 -9.23 -15.71 10.43
C ASP A 83 -9.35 -14.29 10.96
N ALA A 84 -8.81 -14.01 12.15
CA ALA A 84 -8.77 -12.67 12.73
C ALA A 84 -7.94 -11.69 11.87
N ALA A 85 -6.73 -12.11 11.45
CA ALA A 85 -5.89 -11.32 10.57
C ALA A 85 -6.56 -11.03 9.22
N LEU A 86 -7.25 -12.02 8.65
CA LEU A 86 -7.95 -11.88 7.38
C LEU A 86 -9.14 -10.92 7.50
N ALA A 87 -9.92 -11.01 8.57
CA ALA A 87 -11.02 -10.09 8.84
C ALA A 87 -10.51 -8.65 8.95
N TRP A 88 -9.46 -8.43 9.76
CA TRP A 88 -8.81 -7.13 9.91
C TRP A 88 -8.30 -6.58 8.57
N TYR A 89 -7.64 -7.42 7.76
CA TYR A 89 -7.09 -7.00 6.46
C TYR A 89 -8.20 -6.53 5.52
N ARG A 90 -9.30 -7.28 5.46
CA ARG A 90 -10.45 -6.96 4.59
C ARG A 90 -11.18 -5.69 5.02
N GLU A 91 -11.35 -5.50 6.32
CA GLU A 91 -11.93 -4.29 6.87
C GLU A 91 -11.15 -3.04 6.44
N ARG A 92 -9.81 -3.15 6.41
CA ARG A 92 -8.92 -2.07 5.96
C ARG A 92 -8.86 -1.94 4.44
N LEU A 93 -8.87 -3.04 3.70
CA LEU A 93 -8.72 -3.04 2.24
C LEU A 93 -9.89 -2.34 1.53
N LEU A 94 -11.13 -2.57 1.95
CA LEU A 94 -12.31 -2.07 1.23
C LEU A 94 -12.34 -0.52 1.12
N PRO A 95 -12.19 0.27 2.20
CA PRO A 95 -12.12 1.73 2.10
C PRO A 95 -11.02 2.22 1.16
N HIS A 96 -9.87 1.53 1.16
CA HIS A 96 -8.75 1.85 0.31
C HIS A 96 -9.06 1.62 -1.18
N LEU A 97 -9.70 0.51 -1.52
CA LEU A 97 -10.15 0.22 -2.90
C LEU A 97 -11.20 1.21 -3.38
N ILE A 98 -12.18 1.55 -2.53
CA ILE A 98 -13.21 2.55 -2.84
C ILE A 98 -12.55 3.91 -3.11
N ALA A 99 -11.65 4.36 -2.25
CA ALA A 99 -10.96 5.63 -2.42
C ALA A 99 -10.11 5.66 -3.71
N ALA A 100 -9.38 4.57 -4.00
CA ALA A 100 -8.60 4.45 -5.23
C ALA A 100 -9.48 4.51 -6.48
N GLU A 101 -10.62 3.81 -6.47
CA GLU A 101 -11.56 3.79 -7.59
C GLU A 101 -12.28 5.14 -7.77
N GLN A 102 -12.68 5.78 -6.67
CA GLN A 102 -13.21 7.15 -6.69
C GLN A 102 -12.19 8.13 -7.25
N ALA A 103 -10.92 8.05 -6.84
CA ALA A 103 -9.85 8.86 -7.41
C ALA A 103 -9.67 8.56 -8.91
N ARG A 104 -9.75 7.30 -9.31
CA ARG A 104 -9.65 6.86 -10.72
C ARG A 104 -10.74 7.48 -11.59
N THR A 105 -11.99 7.47 -11.13
CA THR A 105 -13.17 7.92 -11.90
C THR A 105 -13.33 9.44 -11.90
N THR A 106 -12.87 10.13 -10.85
CA THR A 106 -12.92 11.60 -10.74
C THR A 106 -11.69 12.30 -11.33
N ALA A 107 -10.58 11.59 -11.55
CA ALA A 107 -9.39 12.15 -12.16
C ALA A 107 -9.66 12.59 -13.62
N PRO A 108 -9.19 13.80 -14.02
CA PRO A 108 -9.30 14.24 -15.41
C PRO A 108 -8.48 13.32 -16.32
N ARG A 109 -9.06 12.92 -17.45
CA ARG A 109 -8.42 12.11 -18.50
C ARG A 109 -8.80 12.65 -19.86
N VAL A 110 -7.92 12.50 -20.85
CA VAL A 110 -8.23 12.85 -22.24
C VAL A 110 -9.54 12.19 -22.66
N GLY A 111 -10.43 12.96 -23.29
CA GLY A 111 -11.77 12.53 -23.68
C GLY A 111 -12.87 12.79 -22.64
N ARG A 112 -12.54 13.06 -21.37
CA ARG A 112 -13.56 13.36 -20.34
C ARG A 112 -14.03 14.80 -20.42
N ARG A 113 -15.32 15.01 -20.12
CA ARG A 113 -15.87 16.35 -19.89
C ARG A 113 -15.59 16.81 -18.47
N VAL A 114 -15.10 18.03 -18.35
CA VAL A 114 -14.74 18.64 -17.07
C VAL A 114 -15.35 20.04 -16.93
N ARG A 115 -15.43 20.51 -15.69
CA ARG A 115 -15.78 21.87 -15.31
C ARG A 115 -14.66 22.50 -14.49
N SER A 116 -14.35 23.76 -14.78
CA SER A 116 -13.42 24.55 -13.98
C SER A 116 -14.00 24.89 -12.61
N LEU A 117 -13.22 24.64 -11.57
CA LEU A 117 -13.48 25.01 -10.17
C LEU A 117 -12.94 26.40 -9.82
N THR A 118 -12.33 27.11 -10.79
CA THR A 118 -11.77 28.44 -10.58
C THR A 118 -12.89 29.41 -10.16
N GLN A 119 -12.64 30.21 -9.12
CA GLN A 119 -13.62 31.18 -8.60
C GLN A 119 -13.46 32.60 -9.16
N ARG A 120 -12.37 32.89 -9.88
CA ARG A 120 -12.07 34.22 -10.43
C ARG A 120 -11.55 34.16 -11.87
N GLY A 121 -11.80 35.23 -12.63
CA GLY A 121 -11.28 35.42 -13.98
C GLY A 121 -12.08 34.71 -15.08
N LYS A 122 -11.50 34.63 -16.28
CA LYS A 122 -12.18 34.16 -17.50
C LYS A 122 -12.49 32.66 -17.53
N ASN A 123 -11.92 31.88 -16.61
CA ASN A 123 -12.09 30.43 -16.56
C ASN A 123 -13.16 29.98 -15.54
N VAL A 124 -13.93 30.89 -14.96
CA VAL A 124 -14.95 30.53 -13.96
C VAL A 124 -16.06 29.73 -14.61
N GLY A 125 -16.32 28.53 -14.10
CA GLY A 125 -17.45 27.70 -14.51
C GLY A 125 -17.39 27.16 -15.95
N ILE A 126 -16.30 27.41 -16.69
CA ILE A 126 -16.16 26.89 -18.06
C ILE A 126 -16.23 25.36 -18.05
N THR A 127 -16.85 24.81 -19.09
CA THR A 127 -16.93 23.37 -19.32
C THR A 127 -16.33 23.03 -20.67
N GLY A 128 -15.81 21.82 -20.80
CA GLY A 128 -15.26 21.36 -22.06
C GLY A 128 -14.67 19.97 -21.95
N GLU A 129 -14.12 19.48 -23.06
CA GLU A 129 -13.49 18.16 -23.13
C GLU A 129 -11.99 18.27 -22.91
N VAL A 130 -11.41 17.41 -22.07
CA VAL A 130 -9.95 17.34 -21.91
C VAL A 130 -9.33 16.79 -23.19
N ARG A 131 -8.42 17.54 -23.82
CA ARG A 131 -7.65 17.13 -25.00
C ARG A 131 -6.17 16.93 -24.73
N TRP A 132 -5.69 17.44 -23.59
CA TRP A 132 -4.27 17.37 -23.24
C TRP A 132 -4.09 17.30 -21.73
N ILE A 133 -3.12 16.50 -21.29
CA ILE A 133 -2.63 16.46 -19.90
C ILE A 133 -1.12 16.42 -19.98
N GLY A 134 -0.44 17.18 -19.13
CA GLY A 134 1.00 17.14 -19.05
C GLY A 134 1.57 18.06 -17.99
N PRO A 135 2.91 18.11 -17.85
CA PRO A 135 3.56 18.83 -16.79
C PRO A 135 3.31 20.34 -16.88
N ASP A 136 3.02 20.96 -15.74
CA ASP A 136 3.00 22.40 -15.59
C ASP A 136 4.44 22.91 -15.57
N ARG A 137 4.87 23.53 -16.67
CA ARG A 137 6.20 24.14 -16.80
C ARG A 137 6.46 25.25 -15.77
N TYR A 138 5.41 25.76 -15.13
CA TYR A 138 5.51 26.79 -14.09
C TYR A 138 5.46 26.22 -12.67
N ALA A 139 5.14 24.94 -12.50
CA ALA A 139 5.11 24.30 -11.20
C ALA A 139 6.48 23.71 -10.86
N ARG A 140 7.02 24.06 -9.68
CA ARG A 140 8.29 23.51 -9.19
C ARG A 140 8.15 22.07 -8.66
N ASP A 141 6.93 21.63 -8.42
CA ASP A 141 6.58 20.34 -7.79
C ASP A 141 5.99 19.33 -8.76
N GLY A 142 6.17 19.53 -10.07
CA GLY A 142 5.73 18.56 -11.08
C GLY A 142 4.22 18.41 -11.24
N ARG A 143 3.43 19.40 -10.77
CA ARG A 143 1.97 19.41 -10.99
C ARG A 143 1.62 19.32 -12.46
N GLU A 144 0.49 18.71 -12.74
CA GLU A 144 -0.05 18.62 -14.10
C GLU A 144 -1.02 19.76 -14.40
N ARG A 145 -1.09 20.13 -15.68
CA ARG A 145 -2.18 20.93 -16.25
C ARG A 145 -3.03 20.09 -17.18
N VAL A 146 -4.27 20.51 -17.30
CA VAL A 146 -5.25 19.98 -18.24
C VAL A 146 -5.54 21.06 -19.29
N GLY A 147 -5.47 20.67 -20.56
CA GLY A 147 -5.93 21.46 -21.71
C GLY A 147 -7.35 21.08 -22.07
N ILE A 148 -8.28 22.01 -21.92
CA ILE A 148 -9.71 21.80 -22.13
C ILE A 148 -10.15 22.49 -23.43
N GLN A 149 -10.82 21.74 -24.30
CA GLN A 149 -11.50 22.28 -25.48
C GLN A 149 -12.90 22.76 -25.08
N VAL A 150 -13.11 24.08 -25.13
CA VAL A 150 -14.42 24.70 -24.89
C VAL A 150 -15.18 24.76 -26.21
N THR A 151 -16.48 24.44 -26.18
CA THR A 151 -17.34 24.50 -27.37
C THR A 151 -17.34 25.91 -27.96
N GLY A 152 -17.02 26.03 -29.25
CA GLY A 152 -16.98 27.32 -29.96
C GLY A 152 -15.65 28.09 -29.83
N GLU A 153 -14.66 27.55 -29.11
CA GLU A 153 -13.28 28.05 -29.14
C GLU A 153 -12.40 27.05 -29.90
N ASP A 154 -11.45 27.53 -30.70
CA ASP A 154 -10.45 26.68 -31.38
C ASP A 154 -9.24 26.37 -30.47
N ALA A 155 -8.97 27.25 -29.50
CA ALA A 155 -7.82 27.12 -28.61
C ALA A 155 -8.15 26.35 -27.32
N LEU A 156 -7.16 25.59 -26.82
CA LEU A 156 -7.27 24.94 -25.51
C LEU A 156 -7.13 25.93 -24.36
N ARG A 157 -7.98 25.77 -23.34
CA ARG A 157 -7.86 26.44 -22.05
C ARG A 157 -7.05 25.58 -21.10
N PHE A 158 -5.87 26.05 -20.69
CA PHE A 158 -5.01 25.33 -19.77
C PHE A 158 -5.28 25.71 -18.31
N LEU A 159 -5.67 24.72 -17.51
CA LEU A 159 -5.96 24.85 -16.09
C LEU A 159 -5.11 23.87 -15.29
N PRO A 160 -4.78 24.16 -14.01
CA PRO A 160 -4.21 23.14 -13.12
C PRO A 160 -5.16 21.94 -13.02
N ALA A 161 -4.62 20.72 -12.98
CA ALA A 161 -5.44 19.50 -12.89
C ALA A 161 -6.35 19.50 -11.63
N GLY A 162 -5.85 20.01 -10.51
CA GLY A 162 -6.65 20.17 -9.28
C GLY A 162 -7.68 21.31 -9.31
N SER A 163 -7.76 22.09 -10.40
CA SER A 163 -8.75 23.17 -10.57
C SER A 163 -9.86 22.79 -11.54
N VAL A 164 -10.02 21.50 -11.83
CA VAL A 164 -11.14 20.97 -12.62
C VAL A 164 -11.81 19.81 -11.89
N THR A 165 -13.06 19.56 -12.22
CA THR A 165 -13.79 18.36 -11.81
C THR A 165 -14.41 17.69 -13.03
N VAL A 166 -14.45 16.36 -13.06
CA VAL A 166 -15.14 15.58 -14.09
C VAL A 166 -16.66 15.72 -13.88
N LEU A 167 -17.41 16.02 -14.94
CA LEU A 167 -18.85 16.26 -14.83
C LEU A 167 -19.65 14.96 -14.67
N ASP A 168 -19.25 13.92 -15.38
CA ASP A 168 -19.94 12.62 -15.40
C ASP A 168 -18.92 11.51 -15.03
N PRO A 169 -18.46 11.45 -13.77
CA PRO A 169 -17.60 10.36 -13.33
C PRO A 169 -18.37 9.04 -13.38
N GLU A 170 -17.69 7.96 -13.77
CA GLU A 170 -18.27 6.62 -13.68
C GLU A 170 -18.62 6.32 -12.22
N PRO A 171 -19.81 5.75 -11.94
CA PRO A 171 -20.16 5.34 -10.59
C PRO A 171 -19.21 4.24 -10.13
N VAL A 172 -18.81 4.30 -8.86
CA VAL A 172 -17.99 3.26 -8.24
C VAL A 172 -18.90 2.10 -7.86
N ASP A 173 -18.59 0.91 -8.37
CA ASP A 173 -19.30 -0.32 -8.00
C ASP A 173 -18.79 -0.84 -6.65
N GLU A 174 -19.27 -0.23 -5.56
CA GLU A 174 -18.88 -0.62 -4.21
C GLU A 174 -19.29 -2.06 -3.86
N GLN A 175 -20.34 -2.59 -4.49
CA GLN A 175 -20.78 -3.97 -4.28
C GLN A 175 -19.77 -4.95 -4.88
N ALA A 176 -19.29 -4.70 -6.10
CA ALA A 176 -18.23 -5.50 -6.70
C ALA A 176 -16.93 -5.43 -5.89
N LEU A 177 -16.54 -4.24 -5.39
CA LEU A 177 -15.36 -4.09 -4.55
C LEU A 177 -15.48 -4.84 -3.20
N ARG A 178 -16.67 -4.83 -2.60
CA ARG A 178 -16.96 -5.62 -1.39
C ARG A 178 -16.86 -7.12 -1.67
N ALA A 179 -17.49 -7.60 -2.74
CA ALA A 179 -17.42 -9.01 -3.13
C ALA A 179 -15.97 -9.45 -3.42
N PHE A 180 -15.20 -8.61 -4.11
CA PHE A 180 -13.76 -8.83 -4.31
C PHE A 180 -13.03 -8.96 -2.97
N THR A 181 -13.21 -7.98 -2.07
CA THR A 181 -12.57 -7.98 -0.74
C THR A 181 -12.92 -9.23 0.08
N GLU A 182 -14.17 -9.68 0.03
CA GLU A 182 -14.66 -10.90 0.70
C GLU A 182 -14.07 -12.19 0.11
N ALA A 183 -13.67 -12.18 -1.16
CA ALA A 183 -12.99 -13.29 -1.82
C ALA A 183 -11.46 -13.27 -1.63
N THR A 184 -10.86 -12.08 -1.44
CA THR A 184 -9.41 -11.89 -1.39
C THR A 184 -8.74 -12.73 -0.30
N ARG A 185 -7.72 -13.49 -0.69
CA ARG A 185 -6.78 -14.16 0.22
C ARG A 185 -5.41 -13.51 0.02
N PRO A 186 -4.93 -12.66 0.95
CA PRO A 186 -3.69 -11.94 0.74
C PRO A 186 -2.50 -12.90 0.76
N ASP A 187 -1.48 -12.60 -0.05
CA ASP A 187 -0.12 -13.01 0.30
C ASP A 187 0.33 -12.16 1.48
N TRP A 188 0.44 -12.78 2.66
CA TRP A 188 0.79 -12.07 3.89
C TRP A 188 2.12 -11.31 3.80
N ARG A 189 3.03 -11.68 2.89
CA ARG A 189 4.27 -10.93 2.64
C ARG A 189 4.02 -9.54 2.06
N HIS A 190 2.95 -9.38 1.29
CA HIS A 190 2.59 -8.16 0.58
C HIS A 190 1.37 -7.44 1.17
N ALA A 191 0.62 -8.08 2.06
CA ALA A 191 -0.61 -7.54 2.66
C ALA A 191 -0.46 -6.10 3.21
N LEU A 192 0.64 -5.78 3.88
CA LEU A 192 0.85 -4.43 4.40
C LEU A 192 1.15 -3.40 3.30
N ASN A 193 1.75 -3.83 2.19
CA ASN A 193 1.97 -2.96 1.02
C ASN A 193 0.66 -2.69 0.28
N ASP A 194 -0.22 -3.68 0.17
CA ASP A 194 -1.55 -3.51 -0.44
C ASP A 194 -2.35 -2.41 0.27
N LEU A 195 -2.24 -2.36 1.61
CA LEU A 195 -2.90 -1.34 2.42
C LEU A 195 -2.23 0.03 2.32
N ALA A 196 -0.91 0.08 2.09
CA ALA A 196 -0.17 1.33 1.93
C ALA A 196 -0.32 1.95 0.53
N SER A 197 -0.57 1.14 -0.49
CA SER A 197 -0.69 1.55 -1.89
C SER A 197 -1.76 0.73 -2.60
N PRO A 198 -3.05 1.02 -2.35
CA PRO A 198 -4.14 0.27 -2.94
C PRO A 198 -4.25 0.60 -4.43
N GLY A 199 -3.60 -0.21 -5.25
CA GLY A 199 -3.89 -0.35 -6.67
C GLY A 199 -4.46 -1.73 -6.93
N PRO A 200 -5.22 -1.94 -8.02
CA PRO A 200 -5.46 -3.30 -8.49
C PRO A 200 -4.10 -3.94 -8.75
N ALA A 201 -3.71 -4.87 -7.88
CA ALA A 201 -2.49 -5.62 -8.08
C ALA A 201 -2.64 -6.37 -9.40
N THR A 202 -1.78 -6.03 -10.36
CA THR A 202 -1.61 -6.81 -11.57
C THR A 202 -0.80 -8.04 -11.19
N HIS A 203 -1.45 -8.98 -10.50
CA HIS A 203 -0.92 -10.31 -10.22
C HIS A 203 -1.40 -11.30 -11.27
#